data_AF-A0AB35RWM0-F1
#
_entry.id   AF-A0AB35RWM0-F1
#
_cell.length_a   1.000
_cell.length_b   1.000
_cell.length_c   1.000
_cell.angle_alpha   90.00
_cell.angle_beta   90.00
_cell.angle_gamma   90.00
#
_symmetry.space_group_name_H-M   'P 1'
#
loop_
_entity.id
_entity.type
_entity.pdbx_description
1 polymer ?
#
loop_
_entity_poly.entity_id
_entity_poly.type
_entity_poly.pdbx_seq_one_letter_code
_entity_poly.pdbx_strand_id
1 'polypeptide(L)'
;MISTLMTELTTCLMIALAASSISMTVTQTELFAAFREWTTKKNAMLGHLFQCFYCLSHWVVFGGMLVYRPALLQSGFALIDWVMTAFITITLTTLINGLMFKVFQAAVSTHVMKFEAQKTLQSHK
;
A
#
# COMPACT_ATOMS: atom_id res chain seq x y z
N MET A 1 21.97 21.72 -1.14
CA MET A 1 21.14 21.34 -2.30
C MET A 1 21.01 19.82 -2.43
N ILE A 2 22.09 19.06 -2.65
CA ILE A 2 22.05 17.58 -2.72
C ILE A 2 21.54 16.94 -1.41
N SER A 3 22.05 17.37 -0.26
CA SER A 3 21.61 16.83 1.04
C SER A 3 20.10 17.01 1.28
N THR A 4 19.54 18.16 0.91
CA THR A 4 18.09 18.42 1.02
C THR A 4 17.30 17.49 0.12
N LEU A 5 17.67 17.38 -1.17
CA LEU A 5 17.02 16.46 -2.10
C LEU A 5 17.04 15.01 -1.61
N MET A 6 18.16 14.58 -1.02
CA MET A 6 18.26 13.25 -0.42
C MET A 6 17.27 13.07 0.73
N THR A 7 17.14 14.05 1.63
CA THR A 7 16.17 14.02 2.74
C THR A 7 14.72 13.95 2.22
N GLU A 8 14.38 14.74 1.21
CA GLU A 8 13.05 14.75 0.61
C GLU A 8 12.71 13.42 -0.07
N LEU A 9 13.67 12.85 -0.81
CA LEU A 9 13.53 11.55 -1.45
C LEU A 9 13.39 10.42 -0.43
N THR A 10 14.20 10.43 0.63
CA THR A 10 14.07 9.48 1.74
C THR A 10 12.70 9.60 2.40
N THR A 11 12.21 10.82 2.61
CA THR A 11 10.88 11.06 3.19
C THR A 11 9.78 10.48 2.29
N CYS A 12 9.84 10.72 0.98
CA CYS A 12 8.90 10.13 0.02
C CYS A 12 8.98 8.60 0.03
N LEU A 13 10.18 8.02 0.11
CA LEU A 13 10.36 6.57 0.20
C LEU A 13 9.74 5.99 1.49
N MET A 14 9.95 6.64 2.63
CA MET A 14 9.37 6.20 3.91
C MET A 14 7.83 6.29 3.88
N ILE A 15 7.28 7.36 3.30
CA ILE A 15 5.83 7.49 3.06
C ILE A 15 5.36 6.35 2.15
N ALA A 16 6.08 6.04 1.07
CA ALA A 16 5.69 4.99 0.14
C ALA A 16 5.68 3.58 0.77
N LEU A 17 6.69 3.27 1.60
CA LEU A 17 6.76 2.01 2.34
C LEU A 17 5.63 1.88 3.36
N ALA A 18 5.37 2.95 4.12
CA ALA A 18 4.27 2.99 5.09
C ALA A 18 2.91 2.88 4.39
N ALA A 19 2.69 3.66 3.33
CA ALA A 19 1.46 3.64 2.56
C ALA A 19 1.18 2.28 1.92
N SER A 20 2.23 1.62 1.41
CA SER A 20 2.13 0.28 0.86
C SER A 20 1.73 -0.73 1.94
N SER A 21 2.43 -0.71 3.08
CA SER A 21 2.18 -1.63 4.20
C SER A 21 0.77 -1.46 4.77
N ILE A 22 0.33 -0.22 5.02
CA ILE A 22 -1.00 0.09 5.53
C ILE A 22 -2.07 -0.36 4.52
N SER A 23 -1.90 -0.02 3.24
CA SER A 23 -2.89 -0.33 2.22
C SER A 23 -3.03 -1.83 2.00
N MET A 24 -1.92 -2.57 1.90
CA MET A 24 -1.97 -4.03 1.82
C MET A 24 -2.60 -4.65 3.07
N THR A 25 -2.25 -4.17 4.25
CA THR A 25 -2.82 -4.69 5.51
C THR A 25 -4.34 -4.53 5.52
N VAL A 26 -4.84 -3.32 5.26
CA VAL A 26 -6.28 -3.02 5.31
C VAL A 26 -7.04 -3.75 4.21
N THR A 27 -6.47 -3.84 2.99
CA THR A 27 -7.18 -4.41 1.84
C THR A 27 -7.10 -5.94 1.73
N GLN A 28 -6.01 -6.57 2.21
CA GLN A 28 -5.75 -8.01 1.98
C GLN A 28 -5.84 -8.87 3.23
N THR A 29 -5.60 -8.34 4.43
CA THR A 29 -5.59 -9.21 5.62
C THR A 29 -7.00 -9.53 6.08
N GLU A 30 -7.15 -10.73 6.64
CA GLU A 30 -8.42 -11.23 7.20
C GLU A 30 -8.91 -10.37 8.38
N LEU A 31 -7.99 -9.75 9.13
CA LEU A 31 -8.32 -8.89 10.26
C LEU A 31 -9.27 -7.74 9.89
N PHE A 32 -9.18 -7.25 8.64
CA PHE A 32 -10.00 -6.15 8.14
C PHE A 32 -11.18 -6.61 7.28
N ALA A 33 -11.45 -7.91 7.15
CA ALA A 33 -12.54 -8.43 6.31
C ALA A 33 -13.92 -7.87 6.72
N ALA A 34 -14.26 -7.94 8.01
CA ALA A 34 -15.51 -7.41 8.54
C ALA A 34 -15.64 -5.88 8.33
N PHE A 35 -14.53 -5.14 8.45
CA PHE A 35 -14.49 -3.72 8.17
C PHE A 35 -14.78 -3.42 6.70
N ARG A 36 -14.13 -4.13 5.77
CA ARG A 36 -14.37 -3.99 4.32
C ARG A 36 -15.84 -4.28 3.97
N GLU A 37 -16.40 -5.37 4.46
CA GLU A 37 -17.82 -5.71 4.24
C GLU A 37 -18.76 -4.64 4.78
N TRP A 38 -18.49 -4.12 5.98
CA TRP A 38 -19.27 -3.04 6.57
C TRP A 38 -19.22 -1.77 5.71
N THR A 39 -18.04 -1.37 5.21
CA THR A 39 -17.93 -0.20 4.32
C THR A 39 -18.69 -0.37 3.01
N THR A 40 -18.66 -1.56 2.40
CA THR A 40 -19.41 -1.87 1.18
C THR A 40 -20.93 -1.77 1.41
N LYS A 41 -21.43 -2.22 2.57
CA LYS A 41 -22.85 -2.07 2.93
C LYS A 41 -23.28 -0.62 3.11
N LYS A 42 -22.37 0.26 3.52
CA LYS A 42 -22.66 1.68 3.74
C LYS A 42 -22.63 2.49 2.45
N ASN A 43 -21.65 2.26 1.58
CA ASN A 43 -21.52 2.97 0.31
C ASN A 43 -20.60 2.18 -0.65
N ALA A 44 -21.04 1.99 -1.89
CA ALA A 44 -20.30 1.22 -2.89
C ALA A 44 -18.90 1.80 -3.19
N MET A 45 -18.76 3.13 -3.26
CA MET A 45 -17.48 3.79 -3.53
C MET A 45 -16.51 3.65 -2.34
N LEU A 46 -17.00 3.78 -1.10
CA LEU A 46 -16.19 3.53 0.09
C LEU A 46 -15.76 2.06 0.17
N GLY A 47 -16.65 1.12 -0.15
CA GLY A 47 -16.31 -0.29 -0.26
C GLY A 47 -15.18 -0.53 -1.26
N HIS A 48 -15.27 0.05 -2.45
CA HIS A 48 -14.22 -0.07 -3.47
C HIS A 48 -12.87 0.47 -2.99
N LEU A 49 -12.88 1.63 -2.31
CA LEU A 49 -11.67 2.23 -1.75
C LEU A 49 -10.91 1.28 -0.81
N PHE A 50 -11.61 0.60 0.11
CA PHE A 50 -10.98 -0.28 1.10
C PHE A 50 -10.71 -1.71 0.58
N GLN A 51 -11.12 -2.03 -0.64
CA GLN A 51 -10.79 -3.29 -1.31
C GLN A 51 -9.64 -3.13 -2.32
N CYS A 52 -9.34 -1.90 -2.74
CA CYS A 52 -8.32 -1.56 -3.71
C CYS A 52 -7.08 -0.98 -3.04
N PHE A 53 -5.99 -1.76 -2.93
CA PHE A 53 -4.74 -1.30 -2.30
C PHE A 53 -4.18 -0.04 -2.97
N TYR A 54 -4.32 0.09 -4.29
CA TYR A 54 -3.87 1.26 -5.04
C TYR A 54 -4.70 2.49 -4.66
N CYS A 55 -6.01 2.36 -4.61
CA CYS A 55 -6.95 3.42 -4.27
C CYS A 55 -6.68 3.93 -2.85
N LEU A 56 -6.56 3.01 -1.87
CA LEU A 56 -6.24 3.37 -0.50
C LEU A 56 -4.86 4.02 -0.37
N SER A 57 -3.88 3.58 -1.17
CA SER A 57 -2.52 4.16 -1.16
C SER A 57 -2.52 5.66 -1.49
N HIS A 58 -3.43 6.16 -2.34
CA HIS A 58 -3.50 7.60 -2.64
C HIS A 58 -3.78 8.39 -1.38
N TRP A 59 -4.77 7.98 -0.60
CA TRP A 59 -5.18 8.69 0.61
C TRP A 59 -4.12 8.60 1.69
N VAL A 60 -3.44 7.46 1.83
CA VAL A 60 -2.35 7.32 2.79
C VAL A 60 -1.14 8.17 2.37
N VAL A 61 -0.79 8.22 1.09
CA VAL A 61 0.28 9.09 0.58
C VAL A 61 -0.08 10.56 0.76
N PHE A 62 -1.29 10.98 0.41
CA PHE A 62 -1.74 12.36 0.62
C PHE A 62 -1.70 12.75 2.10
N GLY A 63 -2.14 11.85 2.99
CA GLY A 63 -2.04 12.04 4.44
C GLY A 63 -0.58 12.19 4.91
N GLY A 64 0.31 11.30 4.47
CA GLY A 64 1.74 11.38 4.79
C GLY A 64 2.37 12.68 4.28
N MET A 65 2.07 13.08 3.05
CA MET A 65 2.58 14.32 2.48
C MET A 65 2.00 15.58 3.12
N LEU A 66 0.76 15.55 3.61
CA LEU A 66 0.21 16.68 4.38
C LEU A 66 0.97 16.91 5.69
N VAL A 67 1.43 15.83 6.32
CA VAL A 67 2.18 15.86 7.60
C VAL A 67 3.65 16.22 7.36
N TYR A 68 4.34 15.49 6.50
CA TYR A 68 5.79 15.62 6.31
C TYR A 68 6.17 16.67 5.25
N ARG A 69 5.22 17.08 4.41
CA ARG A 69 5.36 18.12 3.39
C ARG A 69 6.61 18.00 2.51
N PRO A 70 6.87 16.82 1.90
CA PRO A 70 8.04 16.69 1.07
C PRO A 70 7.91 17.50 -0.22
N ALA A 71 9.03 18.04 -0.71
CA ALA A 71 9.09 18.84 -1.94
C ALA A 71 10.28 18.43 -2.82
N LEU A 72 10.03 17.55 -3.80
CA LEU A 72 11.07 17.05 -4.72
C LEU A 72 11.40 18.03 -5.85
N LEU A 73 10.42 18.85 -6.25
CA LEU A 73 10.49 19.75 -7.39
C LEU A 73 10.36 21.19 -6.91
N GLN A 74 11.03 22.11 -7.61
CA GLN A 74 10.98 23.54 -7.35
C GLN A 74 10.77 24.28 -8.68
N SER A 75 9.53 24.28 -9.18
CA SER A 75 9.15 24.97 -10.42
C SER A 75 8.68 26.41 -10.20
N GLY A 76 8.50 26.81 -8.93
CA GLY A 76 7.90 28.10 -8.55
C GLY A 76 6.38 28.02 -8.35
N PHE A 77 5.73 26.91 -8.73
CA PHE A 77 4.31 26.66 -8.50
C PHE A 77 4.11 25.53 -7.47
N ALA A 78 3.96 25.91 -6.20
CA ALA A 78 3.91 24.96 -5.08
C ALA A 78 2.85 23.85 -5.23
N LEU A 79 1.67 24.17 -5.81
CA LEU A 79 0.61 23.18 -6.01
C LEU A 79 1.02 22.11 -7.05
N ILE A 80 1.67 22.51 -8.13
CA ILE A 80 2.11 21.60 -9.19
C ILE A 80 3.22 20.69 -8.64
N ASP A 81 4.19 21.27 -7.92
CA ASP A 81 5.29 20.52 -7.32
C ASP A 81 4.78 19.50 -6.28
N TRP A 82 3.76 19.86 -5.51
CA TRP A 82 3.12 18.97 -4.55
C TRP A 82 2.40 17.80 -5.24
N VAL A 83 1.59 18.09 -6.27
CA VAL A 83 0.88 17.06 -7.05
C VAL A 83 1.88 16.11 -7.71
N MET A 84 2.93 16.63 -8.34
CA MET A 84 3.98 15.82 -8.97
C MET A 84 4.70 14.94 -7.95
N THR A 85 5.09 15.49 -6.79
CA THR A 85 5.70 14.74 -5.70
C THR A 85 4.76 13.63 -5.19
N ALA A 86 3.45 13.88 -5.16
CA ALA A 86 2.47 12.89 -4.75
C ALA A 86 2.37 11.73 -5.72
N PHE A 87 2.28 12.00 -7.03
CA PHE A 87 2.24 10.95 -8.03
C PHE A 87 3.55 10.14 -8.12
N ILE A 88 4.71 10.78 -7.92
CA ILE A 88 6.00 10.08 -7.79
C ILE A 88 5.95 9.11 -6.60
N THR A 89 5.49 9.60 -5.43
CA THR A 89 5.40 8.80 -4.21
C THR A 89 4.38 7.66 -4.34
N ILE A 90 3.23 7.91 -4.98
CA ILE A 90 2.21 6.88 -5.28
C ILE A 90 2.77 5.83 -6.24
N THR A 91 3.57 6.22 -7.23
CA THR A 91 4.22 5.29 -8.16
C THR A 91 5.16 4.35 -7.40
N LEU A 92 6.02 4.89 -6.54
CA LEU A 92 6.88 4.08 -5.66
C LEU A 92 6.06 3.15 -4.76
N THR A 93 5.00 3.68 -4.15
CA THR A 93 4.07 2.90 -3.31
C THR A 93 3.47 1.73 -4.07
N THR A 94 3.09 1.95 -5.34
CA THR A 94 2.47 0.93 -6.20
C THR A 94 3.46 -0.16 -6.58
N LEU A 95 4.72 0.20 -6.88
CA LEU A 95 5.78 -0.77 -7.13
C LEU A 95 6.03 -1.64 -5.90
N ILE A 96 6.12 -1.03 -4.71
CA ILE A 96 6.29 -1.74 -3.44
C ILE A 96 5.08 -2.64 -3.18
N ASN A 97 3.85 -2.16 -3.38
CA ASN A 97 2.63 -2.97 -3.28
C ASN A 97 2.69 -4.18 -4.22
N GLY A 98 3.11 -4.01 -5.48
CA GLY A 98 3.25 -5.13 -6.42
C GLY A 98 4.25 -6.19 -5.95
N LEU A 99 5.37 -5.75 -5.37
CA LEU A 99 6.36 -6.65 -4.76
C LEU A 99 5.78 -7.37 -3.53
N MET A 100 5.15 -6.64 -2.61
CA MET A 100 4.51 -7.20 -1.42
C MET A 100 3.42 -8.20 -1.79
N PHE A 101 2.62 -7.91 -2.81
CA PHE A 101 1.56 -8.80 -3.27
C PHE A 101 2.11 -10.12 -3.81
N LYS A 102 3.19 -10.07 -4.59
CA LYS A 102 3.87 -11.30 -5.05
C LYS A 102 4.42 -12.12 -3.88
N VAL A 103 5.04 -11.47 -2.91
CA VAL A 103 5.54 -12.13 -1.69
C VAL A 103 4.38 -12.76 -0.91
N PHE A 104 3.27 -12.03 -0.75
CA PHE A 104 2.08 -12.53 -0.06
C PHE A 104 1.48 -13.75 -0.77
N GLN A 105 1.34 -13.71 -2.10
CA GLN A 105 0.86 -14.86 -2.88
C GLN A 105 1.77 -16.08 -2.72
N ALA A 106 3.09 -15.90 -2.77
CA ALA A 106 4.05 -16.99 -2.57
C ALA A 106 3.97 -17.59 -1.16
N ALA A 107 3.73 -16.76 -0.14
CA ALA A 107 3.52 -17.23 1.22
C ALA A 107 2.22 -18.03 1.36
N VAL A 108 1.11 -17.52 0.80
CA VAL A 108 -0.19 -18.21 0.81
C VAL A 108 -0.13 -19.53 0.06
N SER A 109 0.46 -19.57 -1.14
CA SER A 109 0.58 -20.82 -1.91
C SER A 109 1.40 -21.86 -1.15
N THR A 110 2.49 -21.46 -0.50
CA THR A 110 3.30 -22.34 0.36
C THR A 110 2.49 -22.87 1.54
N HIS A 111 1.68 -22.04 2.18
CA HIS A 111 0.82 -22.44 3.29
C HIS A 111 -0.23 -23.47 2.84
N VAL A 112 -0.90 -23.25 1.70
CA VAL A 112 -1.88 -24.17 1.12
C VAL A 112 -1.24 -25.52 0.78
N MET A 113 -0.08 -25.52 0.09
CA MET A 113 0.62 -26.76 -0.25
C MET A 113 1.02 -27.56 1.00
N LYS A 114 1.47 -26.91 2.08
CA LYS A 114 1.80 -27.57 3.34
C LYS A 114 0.56 -28.18 4.00
N PHE A 115 -0.56 -27.46 4.00
CA PHE A 115 -1.83 -27.94 4.53
C PHE A 115 -2.35 -29.17 3.77
N GLU A 116 -2.31 -29.14 2.44
CA GLU A 116 -2.71 -30.27 1.59
C GLU A 116 -1.79 -31.49 1.80
N ALA A 117 -0.47 -31.29 1.84
CA ALA A 117 0.48 -32.37 2.10
C ALA A 117 0.24 -33.03 3.47
N GLN A 118 -0.02 -32.23 4.52
CA GLN A 118 -0.38 -32.76 5.84
C GLN A 118 -1.67 -33.57 5.82
N LYS A 119 -2.70 -33.09 5.11
CA LYS A 119 -3.98 -33.79 4.98
C LYS A 119 -3.81 -35.17 4.30
N THR A 120 -3.04 -35.24 3.23
CA THR A 120 -2.76 -36.51 2.51
C THR A 120 -1.96 -37.49 3.37
N LEU A 121 -0.95 -37.02 4.11
CA LEU A 121 -0.17 -37.89 5.01
C LEU A 121 -1.01 -38.44 6.17
N GLN A 122 -1.98 -37.68 6.67
CA GLN A 122 -2.89 -38.13 7.71
C GLN A 122 -3.98 -39.08 7.19
N SER A 123 -4.43 -38.96 5.94
CA SER A 123 -5.42 -39.89 5.37
C SER A 123 -4.86 -41.28 5.06
N HIS A 124 -3.53 -41.41 4.98
CA HIS A 124 -2.84 -42.68 4.74
C HIS A 124 -2.37 -43.37 6.04
N LYS A 125 -2.75 -42.85 7.21
CA LYS A 125 -2.40 -43.39 8.53
C LYS A 125 -3.63 -43.95 9.22
#